data_AF-A0A957JQ70-F1
#
_entry.id   AF-A0A957JQ70-F1
#
_cell.length_a   1.000
_cell.length_b   1.000
_cell.length_c   1.000
_cell.angle_alpha   90.00
_cell.angle_beta   90.00
_cell.angle_gamma   90.00
#
_symmetry.space_group_name_H-M   'P 1'
#
loop_
_entity.id
_entity.type
_entity.pdbx_description
1 polymer ?
#
loop_
_entity_poly.entity_id
_entity_poly.type
_entity_poly.pdbx_seq_one_letter_code
_entity_poly.pdbx_strand_id
1 'polypeptide(L)'
;RPADFEKDQAWYYFRLLEPDFTPLPAFEAVAAYANSGEQVERVPDWVWGWEEKRPFFFLTSSAILFFAMLRLLADDGRRTTDD
;
A
#
# COMPACT_ATOMS: atom_id res chain seq x y z
N ARG A 1 29.58 -26.64 -5.49
CA ARG A 1 29.64 -25.43 -4.65
C ARG A 1 29.31 -24.24 -5.55
N PRO A 2 28.37 -23.36 -5.16
CA PRO A 2 28.21 -22.08 -5.83
C PRO A 2 29.59 -21.43 -5.91
N ALA A 3 29.97 -20.96 -7.08
CA ALA A 3 31.34 -20.53 -7.29
C ALA A 3 31.61 -19.27 -6.48
N ASP A 4 32.74 -19.24 -5.78
CA ASP A 4 33.13 -18.19 -4.82
C ASP A 4 33.11 -16.76 -5.42
N PHE A 5 33.01 -16.61 -6.75
CA PHE A 5 32.93 -15.34 -7.46
C PHE A 5 31.59 -14.60 -7.33
N GLU A 6 30.51 -15.25 -6.91
CA GLU A 6 29.19 -14.59 -6.77
C GLU A 6 29.03 -13.87 -5.43
N LYS A 7 29.96 -14.06 -4.49
CA LYS A 7 29.87 -13.60 -3.10
C LYS A 7 29.88 -12.08 -2.94
N ASP A 8 30.51 -11.36 -3.87
CA ASP A 8 30.60 -9.89 -3.84
C ASP A 8 29.38 -9.19 -4.48
N GLN A 9 28.37 -9.96 -4.87
CA GLN A 9 27.16 -9.39 -5.45
C GLN A 9 26.13 -9.08 -4.36
N ALA A 10 25.53 -7.89 -4.42
CA ALA A 10 24.56 -7.43 -3.42
C ALA A 10 23.38 -8.42 -3.22
N TRP A 11 22.96 -9.12 -4.28
CA TRP A 11 21.87 -10.12 -4.24
C TRP A 11 22.27 -11.43 -3.53
N TYR A 12 23.56 -11.71 -3.36
CA TYR A 12 24.06 -12.89 -2.64
C TYR A 12 23.63 -12.88 -1.17
N TYR A 13 23.60 -11.70 -0.53
CA TYR A 13 23.24 -11.52 0.87
C TYR A 13 21.73 -11.58 1.16
N PHE A 14 20.89 -11.46 0.13
CA PHE A 14 19.43 -11.56 0.27
C PHE A 14 18.90 -12.97 0.02
N ARG A 15 19.78 -13.97 -0.17
CA ARG A 15 19.36 -15.36 -0.35
C ARG A 15 18.98 -15.97 1.00
N LEU A 16 17.82 -16.61 1.03
CA LEU A 16 17.40 -17.46 2.14
C LEU A 16 17.95 -18.88 1.99
N LEU A 17 18.12 -19.34 0.75
CA LEU A 17 18.57 -20.70 0.43
C LEU A 17 19.76 -20.67 -0.53
N GLU A 18 20.62 -21.68 -0.45
CA GLU A 18 21.56 -21.99 -1.53
C GLU A 18 20.84 -22.47 -2.80
N PRO A 19 21.49 -22.46 -3.98
CA PRO A 19 20.89 -22.98 -5.22
C PRO A 19 20.47 -24.46 -5.16
N ASP A 20 21.03 -25.23 -4.23
CA ASP A 20 20.68 -26.63 -3.96
C ASP A 20 19.62 -26.79 -2.85
N PHE A 21 18.95 -25.69 -2.49
CA PHE A 21 17.95 -25.59 -1.42
C PHE A 21 18.49 -25.83 0.00
N THR A 22 19.81 -25.79 0.21
CA THR A 22 20.38 -25.81 1.56
C THR A 22 19.95 -24.55 2.32
N PRO A 23 19.35 -24.65 3.52
CA PRO A 23 18.91 -23.50 4.28
C PRO A 23 20.10 -22.69 4.83
N LEU A 24 20.05 -21.38 4.65
CA LEU A 24 21.00 -20.44 5.26
C LEU A 24 20.46 -19.94 6.61
N PRO A 25 21.31 -19.42 7.51
CA PRO A 25 20.87 -18.89 8.80
C PRO A 25 19.77 -17.81 8.69
N ALA A 26 19.73 -17.05 7.60
CA ALA A 26 18.67 -16.08 7.33
C ALA A 26 17.30 -16.76 7.12
N PHE A 27 17.26 -17.91 6.46
CA PHE A 27 16.03 -18.70 6.33
C PHE A 27 15.52 -19.17 7.68
N GLU A 28 16.40 -19.68 8.54
CA GLU A 28 16.03 -20.13 9.88
C GLU A 28 15.46 -18.99 10.74
N ALA A 29 16.05 -17.79 10.66
CA ALA A 29 15.54 -16.61 11.36
C ALA A 29 14.14 -16.20 10.85
N VAL A 30 13.92 -16.20 9.53
CA VAL A 30 12.60 -15.89 8.94
C VAL A 30 11.59 -16.99 9.25
N ALA A 31 11.99 -18.26 9.22
CA ALA A 31 11.13 -19.38 9.59
C ALA A 31 10.75 -19.32 11.07
N ALA A 32 11.69 -19.03 11.96
CA ALA A 32 11.41 -18.83 13.38
C ALA A 32 10.44 -17.66 13.59
N TYR A 33 10.65 -16.53 12.91
CA TYR A 33 9.73 -15.39 12.96
C TYR A 33 8.33 -15.76 12.45
N ALA A 34 8.22 -16.39 11.28
CA ALA A 34 6.94 -16.77 10.68
C ALA A 34 6.16 -17.80 11.53
N ASN A 35 6.88 -18.67 12.25
CA ASN A 35 6.29 -19.69 13.12
C ASN A 35 6.19 -19.26 14.59
N SER A 36 6.68 -18.07 14.96
CA SER A 36 6.70 -17.58 16.35
C SER A 36 5.30 -17.36 16.94
N GLY A 37 4.26 -17.44 16.11
CA GLY A 37 2.89 -17.14 16.53
C GLY A 37 2.68 -15.65 16.84
N GLU A 38 3.71 -14.82 16.62
CA GLU A 38 3.58 -13.37 16.62
C GLU A 38 2.62 -13.01 15.50
N GLN A 39 1.40 -12.65 15.89
CA GLN A 39 0.40 -12.19 14.97
C GLN A 39 0.93 -10.88 14.41
N VAL A 40 1.40 -10.90 13.16
CA VAL A 40 1.56 -9.69 12.35
C VAL A 40 0.31 -8.86 12.62
N GLU A 41 0.49 -7.68 13.23
CA GLU A 41 -0.57 -6.88 13.83
C GLU A 41 -1.80 -6.93 12.93
N ARG A 42 -2.82 -7.70 13.34
CA ARG A 42 -4.00 -7.89 12.51
C ARG A 42 -4.67 -6.54 12.42
N VAL A 43 -4.56 -5.90 11.26
CA VAL A 43 -5.27 -4.65 11.03
C VAL A 43 -6.76 -4.86 11.36
N PRO A 44 -7.37 -3.98 12.15
CA PRO A 44 -8.76 -4.17 12.56
C PRO A 44 -9.69 -4.31 11.36
N ASP A 45 -10.73 -5.14 11.47
CA ASP A 45 -11.65 -5.44 10.37
C ASP A 45 -12.35 -4.18 9.81
N TRP A 46 -12.52 -3.14 10.64
CA TRP A 46 -13.09 -1.87 10.20
C TRP A 46 -12.18 -1.13 9.21
N VAL A 47 -10.86 -1.32 9.28
CA VAL A 47 -9.90 -0.71 8.35
C VAL A 47 -10.13 -1.26 6.94
N TRP A 48 -10.37 -2.57 6.82
CA TRP A 48 -10.74 -3.18 5.54
C TRP A 48 -12.07 -2.67 5.02
N GLY A 49 -13.08 -2.55 5.89
CA GLY A 49 -14.37 -1.95 5.53
C GLY A 49 -14.23 -0.50 5.06
N TRP A 50 -13.35 0.28 5.69
CA TRP A 50 -13.04 1.64 5.27
C TRP A 50 -12.33 1.69 3.90
N GLU A 51 -11.28 0.88 3.71
CA GLU A 51 -10.53 0.82 2.45
C GLU A 51 -11.42 0.43 1.26
N GLU A 52 -12.36 -0.50 1.47
CA GLU A 52 -13.34 -0.88 0.45
C GLU A 52 -14.26 0.28 0.04
N LYS A 53 -14.69 1.11 1.00
CA LYS A 53 -15.63 2.22 0.75
C LYS A 53 -14.94 3.55 0.40
N ARG A 54 -13.64 3.69 0.65
CA ARG A 54 -12.86 4.91 0.38
C ARG A 54 -13.05 5.47 -1.04
N PRO A 55 -13.03 4.66 -2.13
CA PRO A 55 -13.22 5.18 -3.48
C PRO A 55 -14.61 5.79 -3.70
N PHE A 56 -15.64 5.19 -3.10
CA PHE A 56 -17.01 5.67 -3.21
C PHE A 56 -17.19 7.04 -2.54
N PHE A 57 -16.65 7.21 -1.33
CA PHE A 57 -16.69 8.50 -0.63
C PHE A 57 -15.91 9.58 -1.37
N PHE A 58 -14.76 9.25 -1.94
CA PHE A 58 -13.98 10.20 -2.75
C PHE A 58 -14.76 10.66 -3.99
N LEU A 59 -15.35 9.72 -4.75
CA LEU A 59 -16.16 10.06 -5.93
C LEU A 59 -17.37 10.91 -5.56
N THR A 60 -18.07 10.53 -4.49
CA THR A 60 -19.27 11.25 -4.01
C THR A 60 -18.91 12.68 -3.56
N SER A 61 -17.85 12.82 -2.77
CA SER A 61 -17.36 14.12 -2.32
C SER A 61 -16.88 14.99 -3.48
N SER A 62 -16.14 14.40 -4.42
CA SER A 62 -15.67 15.10 -5.63
C SER A 62 -16.82 15.58 -6.50
N ALA A 63 -17.87 14.77 -6.67
CA ALA A 63 -19.07 15.16 -7.40
C ALA A 63 -19.79 16.33 -6.70
N ILE A 64 -19.98 16.25 -5.38
CA ILE A 64 -20.58 17.33 -4.59
C ILE A 64 -19.77 18.62 -4.73
N LEU A 65 -18.44 18.52 -4.55
CA LEU A 65 -17.53 19.66 -4.68
C LEU A 65 -17.60 20.27 -6.09
N PHE A 66 -17.57 19.43 -7.13
CA PHE A 66 -17.66 19.87 -8.52
C PHE A 66 -18.95 20.66 -8.78
N PHE A 67 -20.11 20.14 -8.35
CA PHE A 67 -21.37 20.86 -8.51
C PHE A 67 -21.46 22.11 -7.64
N ALA A 68 -20.89 22.11 -6.43
CA ALA A 68 -20.80 23.31 -5.60
C ALA A 68 -19.95 24.40 -6.28
N MET A 69 -18.84 24.02 -6.91
CA MET A 69 -18.00 24.93 -7.68
C MET A 69 -18.72 25.47 -8.92
N LEU A 70 -19.44 24.62 -9.67
CA LEU A 70 -20.26 25.07 -10.79
C LEU A 70 -21.34 26.06 -10.33
N ARG A 71 -21.97 25.81 -9.19
CA ARG A 71 -22.97 26.73 -8.62
C ARG A 71 -22.35 28.07 -8.23
N LEU A 72 -21.21 28.06 -7.53
CA LEU A 72 -20.50 29.28 -7.17
C LEU A 72 -20.12 30.10 -8.40
N LEU A 73 -19.60 29.44 -9.44
CA LEU A 73 -19.25 30.08 -10.70
C LEU A 73 -20.47 30.66 -11.43
N ALA A 74 -21.61 29.95 -11.40
CA ALA A 74 -22.84 30.40 -12.04
C ALA A 74 -23.53 31.56 -11.30
N ASP A 75 -23.39 31.65 -9.97
CA ASP A 75 -24.00 32.73 -9.18
C ASP A 75 -23.34 34.10 -9.42
N ASP A 76 -22.05 34.13 -9.78
CA ASP A 76 -21.35 35.40 -10.08
C ASP A 76 -21.88 36.09 -11.35
N GLY A 77 -22.28 35.34 -12.38
CA GLY A 77 -22.87 35.93 -13.59
C GLY A 77 -24.29 36.48 -13.40
N ARG A 78 -25.01 36.04 -12.35
CA ARG A 78 -26.37 36.50 -12.07
C ARG A 78 -26.41 37.84 -11.34
N ARG A 79 -25.36 38.20 -10.60
CA ARG A 79 -25.28 39.46 -9.84
C ARG A 79 -25.00 40.69 -10.72
N THR A 80 -24.49 40.52 -11.94
CA THR A 80 -24.08 41.64 -12.81
C THR A 80 -25.16 42.12 -13.79
N THR A 81 -26.37 41.55 -13.75
CA THR A 81 -27.46 41.87 -14.71
C THR A 81 -28.57 42.73 -14.10
N ASP A 82 -28.48 43.05 -12.80
CA ASP A 82 -29.45 43.88 -12.07
C ASP A 82 -29.02 45.35 -11.87
N ASP A 83 -27.94 45.80 -12.53
CA ASP A 83 -27.51 47.22 -12.60
C ASP A 83 -27.80 47.85 -13.98
#